data_AF-F9GDS9-F1
#
_entry.id   AF-F9GDS9-F1
#
_cell.length_a   1.000
_cell.length_b   1.000
_cell.length_c   1.000
_cell.angle_alpha   90.00
_cell.angle_beta   90.00
_cell.angle_gamma   90.00
#
_symmetry.space_group_name_H-M   'P 1'
#
loop_
_entity.id
_entity.type
_entity.pdbx_description
1 polymer ?
#
loop_
_entity_poly.entity_id
_entity_poly.type
_entity_poly.pdbx_seq_one_letter_code
_entity_poly.pdbx_strand_id
1 'polypeptide(L)'
;ATGLGVVAVAPYLQGLVHATRAHEIRSAPVHLIWHIPSWKQAHAVFDIIDFALALDEGDDTEEGGGKPPQISGIKISMCYEEEKSSLPPKVQLFIREMEKKESEKPGRTRIKVYNRDLPLETLLINDAVISPAQGDSEKPTMIAASVSKDMRNKLVKFAGEHSSAVDLVFTDYQP
;
A
#
# COMPACT_ATOMS: atom_id res chain seq x y z
N ALA A 1 -2.52 0.74 -7.42
CA ALA A 1 -3.88 0.99 -7.91
C ALA A 1 -4.06 2.46 -8.32
N THR A 2 -4.94 2.77 -9.27
CA THR A 2 -5.32 4.14 -9.66
C THR A 2 -6.82 4.36 -9.50
N GLY A 3 -7.25 5.47 -8.91
CA GLY A 3 -8.67 5.79 -8.74
C GLY A 3 -9.47 4.64 -8.12
N LEU A 4 -10.60 4.29 -8.72
CA LEU A 4 -11.45 3.17 -8.29
C LEU A 4 -10.85 1.77 -8.55
N GLY A 5 -9.72 1.66 -9.24
CA GLY A 5 -8.99 0.38 -9.38
C GLY A 5 -8.60 -0.23 -8.04
N VAL A 6 -8.53 0.57 -6.97
CA VAL A 6 -8.32 0.06 -5.62
C VAL A 6 -9.39 -0.97 -5.20
N VAL A 7 -10.63 -0.83 -5.68
CA VAL A 7 -11.74 -1.76 -5.37
C VAL A 7 -11.44 -3.16 -5.91
N ALA A 8 -10.70 -3.27 -7.01
CA ALA A 8 -10.30 -4.55 -7.58
C ALA A 8 -9.17 -5.23 -6.79
N VAL A 9 -8.32 -4.47 -6.07
CA VAL A 9 -7.19 -5.04 -5.31
C VAL A 9 -7.48 -5.19 -3.81
N ALA A 10 -8.43 -4.43 -3.27
CA ALA A 10 -8.69 -4.40 -1.85
C ALA A 10 -9.20 -5.73 -1.24
N PRO A 11 -10.05 -6.52 -1.92
CA PRO A 11 -10.43 -7.86 -1.43
C PRO A 11 -9.22 -8.80 -1.31
N TYR A 12 -8.27 -8.72 -2.25
CA TYR A 12 -7.03 -9.50 -2.18
C TYR A 12 -6.16 -9.09 -1.00
N LEU A 13 -6.07 -7.77 -0.73
CA LEU A 13 -5.36 -7.26 0.46
C LEU A 13 -6.00 -7.82 1.74
N GLN A 14 -7.33 -7.77 1.87
CA GLN A 14 -8.03 -8.32 3.03
C GLN A 14 -7.78 -9.82 3.20
N GLY A 15 -7.89 -10.60 2.12
CA GLY A 15 -7.64 -12.04 2.14
C GLY A 15 -6.20 -12.38 2.55
N LEU A 16 -5.22 -11.62 2.04
CA LEU A 16 -3.81 -11.82 2.34
C LEU A 16 -3.50 -11.55 3.82
N VAL A 17 -4.09 -10.49 4.39
CA VAL A 17 -3.97 -10.14 5.81
C VAL A 17 -4.60 -11.22 6.69
N HIS A 18 -5.80 -11.68 6.33
CA HIS A 18 -6.49 -12.75 7.04
C HIS A 18 -5.68 -14.04 7.06
N ALA A 19 -5.22 -14.52 5.90
CA ALA A 19 -4.45 -15.75 5.78
C ALA A 19 -3.09 -15.66 6.51
N THR A 20 -2.45 -14.48 6.48
CA THR A 20 -1.19 -14.25 7.21
C THR A 20 -1.42 -14.37 8.72
N ARG A 21 -2.52 -13.82 9.24
CA ARG A 21 -2.88 -13.89 10.66
C ARG A 21 -3.36 -15.25 11.13
N ALA A 22 -4.08 -15.96 10.28
CA ALA A 22 -4.45 -17.35 10.53
C ALA A 22 -3.23 -18.30 10.50
N HIS A 23 -2.01 -17.78 10.24
CA HIS A 23 -0.77 -18.54 10.09
C HIS A 23 -0.85 -19.57 8.94
N GLU A 24 -1.81 -19.40 8.01
CA GLU A 24 -2.00 -20.25 6.84
C GLU A 24 -0.91 -20.00 5.80
N ILE A 25 -0.43 -18.76 5.72
CA ILE A 25 0.65 -18.34 4.82
C ILE A 25 1.70 -17.54 5.57
N ARG A 26 2.95 -17.63 5.08
CA ARG A 26 4.00 -16.65 5.40
C ARG A 26 4.10 -15.68 4.23
N SER A 27 3.70 -14.43 4.46
CA SER A 27 3.83 -13.36 3.47
C SER A 27 4.88 -12.35 3.92
N ALA A 28 5.64 -11.81 2.96
CA ALA A 28 6.39 -10.59 3.17
C ALA A 28 5.42 -9.40 3.41
N PRO A 29 5.88 -8.29 4.00
CA PRO A 29 5.08 -7.08 4.14
C PRO A 29 4.49 -6.63 2.80
N VAL A 30 3.23 -6.21 2.84
CA VAL A 30 2.41 -5.83 1.70
C VAL A 30 2.38 -4.32 1.61
N HIS A 31 2.68 -3.78 0.44
CA HIS A 31 2.60 -2.35 0.19
C HIS A 31 1.50 -2.00 -0.81
N LEU A 32 0.42 -1.40 -0.30
CA LEU A 32 -0.61 -0.80 -1.15
C LEU A 32 -0.16 0.60 -1.61
N ILE A 33 0.15 0.73 -2.90
CA ILE A 33 0.41 2.03 -3.54
C ILE A 33 -0.86 2.47 -4.27
N TRP A 34 -1.44 3.60 -3.87
CA TRP A 34 -2.70 4.09 -4.43
C TRP A 34 -2.59 5.53 -4.93
N HIS A 35 -2.82 5.70 -6.23
CA HIS A 35 -2.92 6.99 -6.88
C HIS A 35 -4.38 7.42 -6.98
N ILE A 36 -4.75 8.57 -6.41
CA ILE A 36 -6.12 9.06 -6.21
C ILE A 36 -6.32 10.33 -7.04
N PRO A 37 -6.94 10.24 -8.22
CA PRO A 37 -7.25 11.43 -9.03
C PRO A 37 -8.28 12.32 -8.35
N SER A 38 -9.21 11.75 -7.58
CA SER A 38 -10.18 12.49 -6.78
C SER A 38 -10.55 11.79 -5.48
N TRP A 39 -10.53 12.52 -4.38
CA TRP A 39 -10.93 12.05 -3.04
C TRP A 39 -12.41 11.67 -2.94
N LYS A 40 -13.25 12.11 -3.89
CA LYS A 40 -14.62 11.59 -4.00
C LYS A 40 -14.63 10.07 -4.19
N GLN A 41 -13.64 9.53 -4.89
CA GLN A 41 -13.49 8.08 -5.09
C GLN A 41 -12.97 7.37 -3.84
N ALA A 42 -12.28 8.09 -2.96
CA ALA A 42 -11.66 7.49 -1.79
C ALA A 42 -12.67 7.12 -0.70
N HIS A 43 -13.81 7.83 -0.63
CA HIS A 43 -14.86 7.56 0.35
C HIS A 43 -15.39 6.13 0.31
N ALA A 44 -15.44 5.49 -0.86
CA ALA A 44 -15.93 4.11 -0.99
C ALA A 44 -14.94 3.06 -0.48
N VAL A 45 -13.69 3.44 -0.21
CA VAL A 45 -12.59 2.49 0.01
C VAL A 45 -11.85 2.75 1.32
N PHE A 46 -12.07 3.92 1.95
CA PHE A 46 -11.58 4.20 3.29
C PHE A 46 -12.01 3.14 4.30
N ASP A 47 -13.28 2.75 4.32
CA ASP A 47 -13.76 1.72 5.26
C ASP A 47 -13.05 0.37 5.04
N ILE A 48 -12.71 0.04 3.79
CA ILE A 48 -11.99 -1.18 3.42
C ILE A 48 -10.53 -1.12 3.88
N ILE A 49 -9.90 0.04 3.73
CA ILE A 49 -8.52 0.31 4.16
C ILE A 49 -8.42 0.32 5.68
N ASP A 50 -9.32 1.03 6.36
CA ASP A 50 -9.40 1.10 7.81
C ASP A 50 -9.63 -0.29 8.39
N PHE A 51 -10.50 -1.10 7.76
CA PHE A 51 -10.70 -2.49 8.16
C PHE A 51 -9.44 -3.34 7.96
N ALA A 52 -8.75 -3.22 6.82
CA ALA A 52 -7.51 -3.97 6.57
C ALA A 52 -6.41 -3.57 7.56
N LEU A 53 -6.32 -2.29 7.92
CA LEU A 53 -5.38 -1.78 8.92
C LEU A 53 -5.71 -2.29 10.32
N ALA A 54 -6.98 -2.21 10.74
CA ALA A 54 -7.44 -2.71 12.04
C ALA A 54 -7.27 -4.23 12.15
N LEU A 55 -7.60 -4.96 11.08
CA LEU A 55 -7.33 -6.39 10.95
C LEU A 55 -5.85 -6.71 10.95
N ASP A 56 -4.93 -5.78 10.69
CA ASP A 56 -3.48 -5.99 10.79
C ASP A 56 -2.89 -5.45 12.12
N GLU A 57 -3.65 -4.66 12.88
CA GLU A 57 -3.28 -4.22 14.25
C GLU A 57 -3.54 -5.34 15.27
N GLY A 58 -4.72 -5.95 15.25
CA GLY A 58 -5.03 -7.07 16.17
C GLY A 58 -5.17 -6.65 17.61
N ASP A 59 -5.87 -7.49 18.37
CA ASP A 59 -5.97 -7.35 19.82
C ASP A 59 -4.61 -7.67 20.43
N ASP A 60 -3.82 -6.64 20.71
CA ASP A 60 -2.69 -6.69 21.65
C ASP A 60 -3.21 -6.87 23.10
N THR A 61 -4.02 -7.91 23.33
CA THR A 61 -4.31 -8.46 24.65
C THR A 61 -3.60 -9.80 24.81
N GLU A 62 -2.29 -9.82 24.61
CA GLU A 62 -1.45 -10.80 25.32
C GLU A 62 -0.77 -10.08 26.49
N GLU A 63 -1.40 -10.22 27.67
CA GLU A 63 -0.72 -10.05 28.95
C GLU A 63 0.54 -10.94 28.96
N GLY A 64 1.70 -10.32 29.07
CA GLY A 64 2.91 -10.98 29.51
C GLY A 64 3.79 -11.57 28.39
N GLY A 65 4.73 -10.75 27.92
CA GLY A 65 5.91 -11.25 27.22
C GLY A 65 6.42 -10.26 26.20
N GLY A 66 7.60 -9.70 26.43
CA GLY A 66 8.31 -8.77 25.54
C GLY A 66 8.68 -9.36 24.18
N LYS A 67 7.70 -9.72 23.35
CA LYS A 67 7.90 -9.83 21.91
C LYS A 67 7.87 -8.42 21.33
N PRO A 68 8.86 -8.03 20.50
CA PRO A 68 8.79 -6.78 19.77
C PRO A 68 7.50 -6.77 18.93
N PRO A 69 6.83 -5.62 18.77
CA PRO A 69 5.63 -5.53 17.96
C PRO A 69 5.93 -6.13 16.60
N GLN A 70 5.13 -7.13 16.20
CA GLN A 70 5.25 -7.75 14.89
C GLN A 70 5.19 -6.62 13.86
N ILE A 71 6.23 -6.51 13.03
CA ILE A 71 6.34 -5.49 12.00
C ILE A 71 5.08 -5.58 11.15
N SER A 72 4.26 -4.53 11.19
CA SER A 72 2.95 -4.46 10.53
C SER A 72 3.01 -5.04 9.12
N GLY A 73 2.11 -5.97 8.81
CA GLY A 73 2.05 -6.63 7.52
C GLY A 73 1.65 -5.69 6.39
N ILE A 74 0.99 -4.56 6.67
CA ILE A 74 0.54 -3.62 5.64
C ILE A 74 1.15 -2.22 5.79
N LYS A 75 1.71 -1.74 4.69
CA LYS A 75 2.07 -0.34 4.41
C LYS A 75 1.17 0.21 3.30
N ILE A 76 0.84 1.50 3.36
CA ILE A 76 -0.01 2.20 2.40
C ILE A 76 0.67 3.51 2.00
N SER A 77 0.87 3.71 0.70
CA SER A 77 1.28 5.00 0.13
C SER A 77 0.17 5.55 -0.75
N MET A 78 -0.44 6.66 -0.32
CA MET A 78 -1.52 7.35 -1.03
C MET A 78 -0.96 8.59 -1.71
N CYS A 79 -1.20 8.76 -3.00
CA CYS A 79 -0.91 10.00 -3.72
C CYS A 79 -2.20 10.61 -4.23
N TYR A 80 -2.41 11.91 -4.03
CA TYR A 80 -3.59 12.61 -4.53
C TYR A 80 -3.20 13.82 -5.39
N GLU A 81 -4.04 14.13 -6.38
CA GLU A 81 -3.78 15.23 -7.33
C GLU A 81 -4.55 16.52 -7.00
N GLU A 82 -5.70 16.40 -6.34
CA GLU A 82 -6.58 17.52 -5.98
C GLU A 82 -5.90 18.51 -5.02
N GLU A 83 -6.18 19.80 -5.21
CA GLU A 83 -5.65 20.84 -4.31
C GLU A 83 -6.21 20.69 -2.90
N LYS A 84 -5.35 20.77 -1.88
CA LYS A 84 -5.74 20.64 -0.46
C LYS A 84 -6.94 21.51 -0.06
N SER A 85 -7.04 22.73 -0.58
CA SER A 85 -8.13 23.67 -0.31
C SER A 85 -9.49 23.22 -0.85
N SER A 86 -9.49 22.38 -1.88
CA SER A 86 -10.70 21.85 -2.51
C SER A 86 -11.23 20.56 -1.85
N LEU A 87 -10.45 20.00 -0.91
CA LEU A 87 -10.76 18.73 -0.26
C LEU A 87 -11.83 18.90 0.82
N PRO A 88 -12.67 17.87 1.05
CA PRO A 88 -13.57 17.85 2.19
C PRO A 88 -12.82 18.04 3.53
N PRO A 89 -13.39 18.74 4.54
CA PRO A 89 -12.72 18.98 5.81
C PRO A 89 -12.20 17.71 6.50
N LYS A 90 -12.94 16.60 6.42
CA LYS A 90 -12.53 15.31 6.97
C LYS A 90 -11.25 14.78 6.31
N VAL A 91 -11.12 14.94 5.00
CA VAL A 91 -9.93 14.54 4.24
C VAL A 91 -8.74 15.44 4.58
N GLN A 92 -8.95 16.75 4.71
CA GLN A 92 -7.88 17.67 5.12
C GLN A 92 -7.33 17.32 6.51
N LEU A 93 -8.21 16.99 7.46
CA LEU A 93 -7.83 16.55 8.80
C LEU A 93 -7.03 15.26 8.77
N PHE A 94 -7.48 14.26 8.00
CA PHE A 94 -6.76 13.01 7.81
C PHE A 94 -5.35 13.22 7.26
N ILE A 95 -5.21 14.01 6.18
CA ILE A 95 -3.91 14.31 5.58
C ILE A 95 -3.00 14.99 6.61
N ARG A 96 -3.51 16.00 7.33
CA ARG A 96 -2.75 16.70 8.36
C ARG A 96 -2.29 15.76 9.48
N GLU A 97 -3.13 14.82 9.88
CA GLU A 97 -2.79 13.83 10.90
C GLU A 97 -1.69 12.88 10.42
N MET A 98 -1.78 12.38 9.18
CA MET A 98 -0.74 11.51 8.60
C MET A 98 0.58 12.25 8.40
N GLU A 99 0.54 13.50 7.93
CA GLU A 99 1.74 14.37 7.82
C GLU A 99 2.38 14.62 9.19
N LYS A 100 1.57 14.85 10.23
CA LYS A 100 2.06 15.00 11.60
C LYS A 100 2.72 13.72 12.10
N LYS A 101 2.08 12.56 11.92
CA LYS A 101 2.63 11.25 12.31
C LYS A 101 3.96 10.96 11.63
N GLU A 102 4.07 11.27 10.33
CA GLU A 102 5.32 11.06 9.56
C GLU A 102 6.42 12.03 10.00
N SER A 103 6.08 13.27 10.36
CA SER A 103 7.03 14.23 10.93
C SER A 103 7.58 13.77 12.29
N GLU A 104 6.71 13.24 13.16
CA GLU A 104 7.09 12.74 14.48
C GLU A 104 7.88 11.43 14.44
N LYS A 105 7.57 10.55 13.46
CA LYS A 105 8.20 9.23 13.32
C LYS A 105 8.51 8.92 11.85
N PRO A 106 9.55 9.56 11.25
CA PRO A 106 9.85 9.42 9.82
C PRO A 106 10.08 7.96 9.42
N GLY A 107 9.39 7.52 8.36
CA GLY A 107 9.54 6.17 7.80
C GLY A 107 9.00 5.03 8.65
N ARG A 108 8.40 5.33 9.81
CA ARG A 108 7.75 4.34 10.69
C ARG A 108 6.22 4.39 10.61
N THR A 109 5.66 5.31 9.83
CA THR A 109 4.22 5.36 9.61
C THR A 109 3.78 4.28 8.63
N ARG A 110 2.63 3.67 8.91
CA ARG A 110 2.00 2.68 8.04
C ARG A 110 1.34 3.32 6.83
N ILE A 111 0.81 4.53 7.00
CA ILE A 111 0.16 5.29 5.95
C ILE A 111 1.01 6.53 5.67
N LYS A 112 1.45 6.64 4.41
CA LYS A 112 2.14 7.82 3.90
C LYS A 112 1.30 8.48 2.83
N VAL A 113 1.15 9.79 2.92
CA VAL A 113 0.34 10.57 1.99
C VAL A 113 1.23 11.56 1.22
N TYR A 114 1.10 11.56 -0.10
CA TYR A 114 1.85 12.37 -1.05
C TYR A 114 0.90 13.31 -1.78
N ASN A 115 1.29 14.58 -1.94
CA ASN A 115 0.57 15.54 -2.77
C ASN A 115 1.24 15.61 -4.14
N ARG A 116 0.55 15.15 -5.20
CA ARG A 116 0.96 15.11 -6.62
C ARG A 116 2.23 14.31 -6.95
N ASP A 117 3.23 14.30 -6.08
CA ASP A 117 4.53 13.69 -6.32
C ASP A 117 4.66 12.36 -5.57
N LEU A 118 4.17 11.28 -6.19
CA LEU A 118 4.47 9.92 -5.76
C LEU A 118 5.84 9.49 -6.31
N PRO A 119 6.85 9.20 -5.46
CA PRO A 119 8.13 8.66 -5.91
C PRO A 119 7.99 7.17 -6.25
N LEU A 120 7.15 6.84 -7.23
CA LEU A 120 6.73 5.48 -7.55
C LEU A 120 7.93 4.58 -7.85
N GLU A 121 8.84 5.01 -8.70
CA GLU A 121 10.03 4.24 -9.07
C GLU A 121 10.89 3.91 -7.84
N THR A 122 11.14 4.90 -6.98
CA THR A 122 11.88 4.69 -5.73
C THR A 122 11.17 3.72 -4.79
N LEU A 123 9.83 3.81 -4.68
CA LEU A 123 9.06 2.86 -3.88
C LEU A 123 9.17 1.44 -4.44
N LEU A 124 8.99 1.27 -5.75
CA LEU A 124 9.08 -0.02 -6.40
C LEU A 124 10.49 -0.64 -6.28
N ILE A 125 11.55 0.14 -6.47
CA ILE A 125 12.93 -0.34 -6.29
C ILE A 125 13.16 -0.81 -4.86
N ASN A 126 12.77 0.00 -3.87
CA ASN A 126 12.98 -0.35 -2.47
C ASN A 126 12.22 -1.62 -2.10
N ASP A 127 10.93 -1.68 -2.43
CA ASP A 127 10.05 -2.73 -1.95
C ASP A 127 10.16 -4.04 -2.77
N ALA A 128 10.40 -3.96 -4.08
CA ALA A 128 10.39 -5.12 -4.97
C ALA A 128 11.78 -5.61 -5.40
N VAL A 129 12.82 -4.80 -5.29
CA VAL A 129 14.18 -5.14 -5.74
C VAL A 129 15.15 -5.23 -4.56
N ILE A 130 15.23 -4.18 -3.73
CA ILE A 130 16.23 -4.09 -2.66
C ILE A 130 15.84 -4.93 -1.44
N SER A 131 14.64 -4.71 -0.88
CA SER A 131 14.20 -5.41 0.34
C SER A 131 14.19 -6.94 0.22
N PRO A 132 13.70 -7.55 -0.87
CA PRO A 132 13.73 -9.01 -1.04
C PRO A 132 15.15 -9.56 -1.18
N ALA A 133 16.03 -8.85 -1.90
CA ALA A 133 17.43 -9.25 -2.08
C ALA A 133 18.23 -9.23 -0.77
N GLN A 134 17.83 -8.40 0.20
CA GLN A 134 18.41 -8.37 1.55
C GLN A 134 17.82 -9.43 2.50
N GLY A 135 16.66 -10.00 2.15
CA GLY A 135 15.93 -10.97 2.98
C GLY A 135 16.15 -12.43 2.59
N ASP A 136 17.22 -12.74 1.82
CA ASP A 136 17.55 -14.07 1.28
C ASP A 136 16.42 -14.73 0.46
N SER A 137 15.45 -13.96 -0.04
CA SER A 137 14.39 -14.48 -0.91
C SER A 137 14.83 -14.42 -2.36
N GLU A 138 15.07 -15.57 -2.97
CA GLU A 138 15.30 -15.68 -4.43
C GLU A 138 14.01 -15.52 -5.26
N LYS A 139 12.85 -15.42 -4.59
CA LYS A 139 11.56 -15.30 -5.29
C LYS A 139 11.31 -13.86 -5.73
N PRO A 140 10.81 -13.65 -6.97
CA PRO A 140 10.40 -12.34 -7.44
C PRO A 140 9.24 -11.79 -6.58
N THR A 141 9.20 -10.47 -6.45
CA THR A 141 8.12 -9.76 -5.79
C THR A 141 6.94 -9.60 -6.73
N MET A 142 5.77 -10.04 -6.29
CA MET A 142 4.55 -9.88 -7.07
C MET A 142 3.99 -8.45 -6.94
N ILE A 143 3.71 -7.82 -8.08
CA ILE A 143 2.98 -6.56 -8.19
C ILE A 143 1.62 -6.87 -8.81
N ALA A 144 0.55 -6.73 -8.02
CA ALA A 144 -0.82 -6.79 -8.50
C ALA A 144 -1.36 -5.38 -8.78
N ALA A 145 -1.82 -5.12 -10.01
CA ALA A 145 -2.15 -3.78 -10.47
C ALA A 145 -3.56 -3.67 -11.09
N SER A 146 -4.34 -2.73 -10.59
CA SER A 146 -5.52 -2.15 -11.24
C SER A 146 -5.30 -0.66 -11.42
N VAL A 147 -4.87 -0.24 -12.59
CA VAL A 147 -4.30 1.09 -12.82
C VAL A 147 -4.69 1.69 -14.16
N SER A 148 -4.59 3.02 -14.28
CA SER A 148 -4.83 3.70 -15.56
C SER A 148 -3.82 3.27 -16.63
N LYS A 149 -4.14 3.50 -17.91
CA LYS A 149 -3.29 3.14 -19.04
C LYS A 149 -1.86 3.69 -18.92
N ASP A 150 -1.70 4.94 -18.50
CA ASP A 150 -0.38 5.57 -18.37
C ASP A 150 0.45 4.91 -17.26
N MET A 151 -0.19 4.60 -16.14
CA MET A 151 0.45 3.91 -15.03
C MET A 151 0.78 2.46 -15.40
N ARG A 152 -0.09 1.79 -16.16
CA ARG A 152 0.15 0.45 -16.72
C ARG A 152 1.42 0.43 -17.56
N ASN A 153 1.59 1.39 -18.46
CA ASN A 153 2.79 1.45 -19.31
C ASN A 153 4.07 1.64 -18.47
N LYS A 154 4.02 2.46 -17.41
CA LYS A 154 5.14 2.63 -16.46
C LYS A 154 5.48 1.32 -15.74
N LEU A 155 4.47 0.60 -15.24
CA LEU A 155 4.68 -0.68 -14.55
C LEU A 155 5.23 -1.76 -15.50
N VAL A 156 4.71 -1.84 -16.73
CA VAL A 156 5.23 -2.79 -17.74
C VAL A 156 6.70 -2.51 -18.05
N LYS A 157 7.06 -1.24 -18.24
CA LYS A 157 8.45 -0.84 -18.46
C LYS A 157 9.34 -1.25 -17.28
N PHE A 158 8.92 -0.91 -16.06
CA PHE A 158 9.64 -1.26 -14.84
C PHE A 158 9.83 -2.77 -14.69
N ALA A 159 8.77 -3.57 -14.87
CA ALA A 159 8.87 -5.03 -14.78
C ALA A 159 9.76 -5.63 -15.88
N GLY A 160 9.78 -5.02 -17.08
CA GLY A 160 10.72 -5.41 -18.14
C GLY A 160 12.18 -5.14 -17.79
N GLU A 161 12.48 -4.02 -17.13
CA GLU A 161 13.82 -3.65 -16.66
C GLU A 161 14.28 -4.52 -15.47
N HIS A 162 13.34 -5.06 -14.70
CA HIS A 162 13.59 -5.85 -13.49
C HIS A 162 12.98 -7.26 -13.55
N SER A 163 13.01 -7.90 -14.72
CA SER A 163 12.27 -9.15 -14.99
C SER A 163 12.66 -10.34 -14.12
N SER A 164 13.84 -10.32 -13.49
CA SER A 164 14.29 -11.36 -12.56
C SER A 164 13.80 -11.15 -11.13
N ALA A 165 13.34 -9.94 -10.79
CA ALA A 165 12.98 -9.54 -9.43
C ALA A 165 11.48 -9.29 -9.26
N VAL A 166 10.71 -9.20 -10.36
CA VAL A 166 9.33 -8.71 -10.34
C VAL A 166 8.42 -9.58 -11.20
N ASP A 167 7.32 -10.04 -10.59
CA ASP A 167 6.19 -10.63 -11.29
C ASP A 167 5.04 -9.61 -11.36
N LEU A 168 4.65 -9.18 -12.56
CA LEU A 168 3.60 -8.18 -12.74
C LEU A 168 2.29 -8.82 -13.22
N VAL A 169 1.22 -8.62 -12.46
CA VAL A 169 -0.12 -9.11 -12.77
C VAL A 169 -1.11 -7.95 -12.80
N PHE A 170 -1.99 -7.94 -13.80
CA PHE A 170 -3.09 -6.99 -13.89
C PHE A 170 -4.40 -7.67 -13.51
N THR A 171 -5.23 -6.99 -12.73
CA THR A 171 -6.60 -7.43 -12.45
C THR A 171 -7.49 -7.31 -13.69
N ASP A 172 -8.59 -8.06 -13.74
CA ASP A 172 -9.53 -7.98 -14.87
C ASP A 172 -10.13 -6.57 -15.04
N TYR A 173 -10.40 -5.89 -13.93
CA TYR A 173 -10.83 -4.49 -13.94
C TYR A 173 -9.61 -3.56 -14.04
N GLN A 174 -9.59 -2.69 -15.04
CA GLN A 174 -8.63 -1.59 -15.19
C GLN A 174 -9.39 -0.27 -15.35
N PRO A 175 -9.12 0.75 -14.50
CA PRO A 175 -9.80 2.04 -14.47
C PRO A 175 -9.30 3.04 -15.53
#